data_AF-A0A2V7HFF9-F1
#
_entry.id   AF-A0A2V7HFF9-F1
#
_cell.length_a   1.000
_cell.length_b   1.000
_cell.length_c   1.000
_cell.angle_alpha   90.00
_cell.angle_beta   90.00
_cell.angle_gamma   90.00
#
_symmetry.space_group_name_H-M   'P 1'
#
loop_
_entity.id
_entity.type
_entity.pdbx_description
1 polymer ?
#
loop_
_entity_poly.entity_id
_entity_poly.type
_entity_poly.pdbx_seq_one_letter_code
_entity_poly.pdbx_strand_id
1 'polypeptide(L)'
;PRRPGELEGPDEFHLVLLDNGRIAQIAGPLRESLYCLRCGACLNVCPVYRQIGGHAYGYTYPGPIGILLTAMLNGPASVKDLAHASSLCGACADACPVRIDIPKMLIELRRQVDEERIAPWPERVVFKAFAHILAHPVLYRLGARIGRTLQRPFVRDGRIRALPSF
;
A
#
# COMPACT_ATOMS: atom_id res chain seq x y z
N PRO A 1 -7.18 15.96 38.44
CA PRO A 1 -7.75 16.53 39.67
C PRO A 1 -6.99 17.80 40.04
N ARG A 2 -7.71 18.91 40.18
CA ARG A 2 -7.11 20.20 40.54
C ARG A 2 -6.35 20.10 41.86
N ARG A 3 -5.17 20.71 41.92
CA ARG A 3 -4.36 20.79 43.13
C ARG A 3 -4.84 21.95 44.01
N PRO A 4 -4.57 21.92 45.33
CA PRO A 4 -4.88 23.04 46.21
C PRO A 4 -4.21 24.33 45.70
N GLY A 5 -5.01 25.39 45.49
CA GLY A 5 -4.54 26.67 44.94
C GLY A 5 -4.70 26.85 43.43
N GLU A 6 -5.08 25.80 42.69
CA GLU A 6 -5.48 25.93 41.29
C GLU A 6 -6.92 26.44 41.19
N LEU A 7 -7.11 27.58 40.50
CA LEU A 7 -8.42 28.21 40.30
C LEU A 7 -9.33 27.42 39.35
N GLU A 8 -8.74 26.60 38.47
CA GLU A 8 -9.45 25.83 37.45
C GLU A 8 -8.98 24.37 37.41
N GLY A 9 -9.91 23.46 37.08
CA GLY A 9 -9.63 22.04 36.87
C GLY A 9 -10.75 21.15 37.41
N PRO A 10 -10.82 19.88 36.98
CA PRO A 10 -11.86 18.96 37.42
C PRO A 10 -11.58 18.48 38.86
N ASP A 11 -12.64 18.21 39.63
CA ASP A 11 -12.52 17.65 40.97
C ASP A 11 -11.94 16.22 40.94
N GLU A 12 -12.30 15.44 39.91
CA GLU A 12 -11.77 14.09 39.67
C GLU A 12 -11.13 13.97 38.29
N PHE A 13 -10.11 13.12 38.17
CA PHE A 13 -9.50 12.77 36.87
C PHE A 13 -9.39 11.27 36.77
N HIS A 14 -10.03 10.72 35.74
CA HIS A 14 -10.01 9.31 35.42
C HIS A 14 -9.24 9.11 34.12
N LEU A 15 -8.12 8.38 34.16
CA LEU A 15 -7.34 8.03 32.98
C LEU A 15 -7.70 6.60 32.55
N VAL A 16 -8.41 6.48 31.44
CA VAL A 16 -8.69 5.19 30.80
C VAL A 16 -7.71 5.00 29.65
N LEU A 17 -6.79 4.03 29.78
CA LEU A 17 -5.86 3.67 28.72
C LEU A 17 -6.45 2.51 27.91
N LEU A 18 -6.69 2.77 26.63
CA LEU A 18 -7.17 1.77 25.68
C LEU A 18 -6.04 1.42 24.71
N ASP A 19 -5.69 0.13 24.65
CA ASP A 19 -4.65 -0.35 23.74
C ASP A 19 -5.12 -0.33 22.27
N ASN A 20 -6.35 -0.78 22.02
CA ASN A 20 -6.93 -0.88 20.67
C ASN A 20 -5.98 -1.58 19.66
N GLY A 21 -5.28 -2.63 20.10
CA GLY A 21 -4.35 -3.42 19.29
C GLY A 21 -2.96 -2.82 19.15
N ARG A 22 -2.65 -1.67 19.76
CA ARG A 22 -1.36 -0.99 19.62
C ARG A 22 -0.19 -1.85 20.12
N ILE A 23 -0.34 -2.59 21.22
CA ILE A 23 0.69 -3.52 21.73
C ILE A 23 1.03 -4.58 20.69
N ALA A 24 0.03 -5.20 20.06
CA ALA A 24 0.26 -6.20 19.01
C ALA A 24 1.00 -5.57 17.81
N GLN A 25 0.64 -4.35 17.45
CA GLN A 25 1.24 -3.62 16.34
C GLN A 25 2.69 -3.19 16.59
N ILE A 26 3.07 -2.90 17.84
CA ILE A 26 4.46 -2.59 18.22
C ILE A 26 5.39 -3.77 17.96
N ALA A 27 4.91 -5.00 18.16
CA ALA A 27 5.66 -6.22 17.85
C ALA A 27 5.67 -6.55 16.35
N GLY A 28 4.76 -5.96 15.57
CA GLY A 28 4.62 -6.18 14.14
C GLY A 28 5.63 -5.40 13.30
N PRO A 29 5.71 -5.73 12.01
CA PRO A 29 6.67 -5.07 11.13
C PRO A 29 6.24 -3.66 10.70
N LEU A 30 4.98 -3.28 10.94
CA LEU A 30 4.43 -1.95 10.63
C LEU A 30 4.65 -0.92 11.75
N ARG A 31 5.37 -1.30 12.81
CA ARG A 31 5.52 -0.54 14.07
C ARG A 31 6.03 0.91 13.90
N GLU A 32 6.87 1.19 12.90
CA GLU A 32 7.38 2.55 12.68
C GLU A 32 6.26 3.53 12.29
N SER A 33 5.14 3.02 11.76
CA SER A 33 3.94 3.84 11.49
C SER A 33 3.40 4.53 12.74
N LEU A 34 3.66 3.96 13.94
CA LEU A 34 3.25 4.53 15.22
C LEU A 34 4.04 5.78 15.61
N TYR A 35 5.15 6.08 14.95
CA TYR A 35 5.91 7.32 15.15
C TYR A 35 5.29 8.51 14.41
N CYS A 36 4.25 8.27 13.60
CA CYS A 36 3.62 9.30 12.79
C CYS A 36 3.02 10.41 13.67
N LEU A 37 3.57 11.62 13.54
CA LEU A 37 3.04 12.85 14.14
C LEU A 37 1.99 13.57 13.27
N ARG A 38 1.52 12.90 12.20
CA ARG A 38 0.46 13.38 11.28
C ARG A 38 0.74 14.75 10.62
N CYS A 39 2.00 15.04 10.25
CA CYS A 39 2.35 16.30 9.57
C CYS A 39 1.92 16.40 8.09
N GLY A 40 1.60 15.29 7.42
CA GLY A 40 1.20 15.29 6.01
C GLY A 40 2.32 15.39 4.97
N ALA A 41 3.60 15.44 5.38
CA ALA A 41 4.73 15.54 4.43
C ALA A 41 4.77 14.38 3.41
N CYS A 42 4.60 13.14 3.90
CA CYS A 42 4.57 11.95 3.05
C CYS A 42 3.41 11.94 2.03
N LEU A 43 2.28 12.55 2.39
CA LEU A 43 1.09 12.64 1.54
C LEU A 43 1.31 13.64 0.40
N ASN A 44 1.89 14.81 0.70
CA ASN A 44 2.13 15.86 -0.29
C ASN A 44 3.17 15.48 -1.35
N VAL A 45 4.20 14.72 -0.95
CA VAL A 45 5.26 14.29 -1.87
C VAL A 45 4.88 13.05 -2.69
N CYS A 46 3.82 12.34 -2.30
CA CYS A 46 3.46 11.08 -2.96
C CYS A 46 2.86 11.31 -4.36
N PRO A 47 3.47 10.78 -5.44
CA PRO A 47 2.95 10.97 -6.79
C PRO A 47 1.61 10.26 -7.01
N VAL A 48 1.42 9.09 -6.38
CA VAL A 48 0.16 8.32 -6.46
C VAL A 48 -0.97 9.11 -5.82
N TYR A 49 -0.77 9.58 -4.58
CA TYR A 49 -1.78 10.37 -3.86
C TYR A 49 -2.18 11.63 -4.64
N ARG A 50 -1.21 12.34 -5.23
CA ARG A 50 -1.47 13.52 -6.04
C ARG A 50 -2.34 13.23 -7.28
N GLN A 51 -2.26 12.02 -7.83
CA GLN A 51 -3.01 11.63 -9.02
C GLN A 51 -4.41 11.11 -8.71
N ILE A 52 -4.56 10.27 -7.68
CA ILE A 52 -5.85 9.61 -7.37
C ILE A 52 -6.66 10.35 -6.30
N GLY A 53 -6.03 11.25 -5.54
CA GLY A 53 -6.67 12.00 -4.45
C GLY A 53 -6.99 11.15 -3.22
N GLY A 54 -7.49 11.82 -2.17
CA GLY A 54 -7.81 11.16 -0.89
C GLY A 54 -9.05 10.25 -0.92
N HIS A 55 -10.04 10.55 -1.75
CA HIS A 55 -11.26 9.73 -1.84
C HIS A 55 -10.97 8.32 -2.36
N ALA A 56 -10.02 8.17 -3.28
CA ALA A 56 -9.61 6.87 -3.82
C ALA A 56 -8.95 5.95 -2.76
N TYR A 57 -8.53 6.50 -1.62
CA TYR A 57 -7.99 5.69 -0.52
C TYR A 57 -9.08 5.01 0.31
N GLY A 58 -10.34 5.47 0.27
CA GLY A 58 -11.47 4.78 0.89
C GLY A 58 -11.50 4.73 2.44
N TYR A 59 -10.57 5.39 3.13
CA TYR A 59 -10.48 5.38 4.59
C TYR A 59 -10.14 6.76 5.16
N THR A 60 -10.33 6.91 6.48
CA THR A 60 -10.07 8.14 7.25
C THR A 60 -8.64 8.65 7.10
N TYR A 61 -7.67 7.74 6.93
CA TYR A 61 -6.26 8.07 6.78
C TYR A 61 -5.83 7.90 5.32
N PRO A 62 -5.59 8.99 4.58
CA PRO A 62 -5.12 8.92 3.21
C PRO A 62 -3.59 8.93 3.08
N GLY A 63 -3.11 8.74 1.84
CA GLY A 63 -1.70 8.82 1.50
C GLY A 63 -0.89 7.59 1.93
N PRO A 64 0.43 7.57 1.70
CA PRO A 64 1.26 6.39 1.95
C PRO A 64 1.18 5.87 3.39
N ILE A 65 1.14 6.78 4.37
CA ILE A 65 1.00 6.41 5.79
C ILE A 65 -0.39 5.83 6.10
N GLY A 66 -1.41 6.31 5.39
CA GLY A 66 -2.79 5.85 5.53
C GLY A 66 -2.95 4.37 5.18
N ILE A 67 -2.23 3.88 4.16
CA ILE A 67 -2.22 2.46 3.78
C ILE A 67 -1.82 1.60 4.98
N LEU A 68 -0.75 1.99 5.69
CA LEU A 68 -0.22 1.24 6.82
C LEU A 68 -1.17 1.30 8.02
N LEU A 69 -1.65 2.49 8.38
CA LEU A 69 -2.57 2.67 9.51
C LEU A 69 -3.89 1.92 9.28
N THR A 70 -4.45 1.97 8.08
CA THR A 70 -5.65 1.21 7.74
C THR A 70 -5.39 -0.29 7.77
N ALA A 71 -4.26 -0.79 7.26
CA ALA A 71 -3.91 -2.21 7.39
C ALA A 71 -3.87 -2.66 8.86
N MET A 72 -3.35 -1.82 9.76
CA MET A 72 -3.26 -2.12 11.19
C MET A 72 -4.63 -2.16 11.88
N LEU A 73 -5.59 -1.34 11.42
CA LEU A 73 -6.92 -1.19 12.01
C LEU A 73 -7.96 -2.15 11.40
N ASN A 74 -7.87 -2.39 10.10
CA ASN A 74 -8.88 -3.09 9.30
C ASN A 74 -8.35 -4.37 8.63
N GLY A 75 -7.07 -4.69 8.82
CA GLY A 75 -6.40 -5.86 8.26
C GLY A 75 -5.83 -5.61 6.85
N PRO A 76 -4.87 -6.43 6.38
CA PRO A 76 -4.17 -6.22 5.10
C PRO A 76 -5.09 -6.23 3.88
N ALA A 77 -6.18 -7.00 3.93
CA ALA A 77 -7.14 -7.12 2.83
C ALA A 77 -7.79 -5.78 2.47
N SER A 78 -7.99 -4.91 3.46
CA SER A 78 -8.61 -3.59 3.29
C SER A 78 -7.83 -2.65 2.36
N VAL A 79 -6.53 -2.91 2.17
CA VAL A 79 -5.64 -2.03 1.41
C VAL A 79 -4.82 -2.77 0.36
N LYS A 80 -5.21 -3.99 -0.04
CA LYS A 80 -4.52 -4.79 -1.08
C LYS A 80 -4.16 -3.93 -2.29
N ASP A 81 -5.16 -3.30 -2.90
CA ASP A 81 -4.96 -2.57 -4.16
C ASP A 81 -4.11 -1.31 -3.96
N LEU A 82 -4.31 -0.59 -2.85
CA LEU A 82 -3.51 0.59 -2.51
C LEU A 82 -2.04 0.24 -2.22
N ALA A 83 -1.80 -0.88 -1.53
CA ALA A 83 -0.47 -1.38 -1.27
C ALA A 83 0.26 -1.66 -2.59
N HIS A 84 -0.40 -2.26 -3.57
CA HIS A 84 0.17 -2.52 -4.91
C HIS A 84 0.21 -1.29 -5.84
N ALA A 85 -0.66 -0.30 -5.65
CA ALA A 85 -0.65 0.95 -6.42
C ALA A 85 0.55 1.86 -6.11
N SER A 86 1.21 1.68 -4.96
CA SER A 86 2.43 2.44 -4.62
C SER A 86 3.56 2.19 -5.63
N SER A 87 4.23 3.26 -6.07
CA SER A 87 5.43 3.16 -6.91
C SER A 87 6.70 2.79 -6.14
N LEU A 88 6.63 2.70 -4.81
CA LEU A 88 7.79 2.46 -3.92
C LEU A 88 8.98 3.42 -4.17
N CYS A 89 8.72 4.64 -4.65
CA CYS A 89 9.76 5.60 -5.05
C CYS A 89 10.59 6.20 -3.90
N GLY A 90 10.28 5.93 -2.63
CA GLY A 90 11.09 6.41 -1.51
C GLY A 90 10.82 7.83 -1.01
N ALA A 91 10.20 8.70 -1.82
CA ALA A 91 10.07 10.13 -1.51
C ALA A 91 9.39 10.44 -0.15
N CYS A 92 8.48 9.57 0.30
CA CYS A 92 7.81 9.71 1.59
C CYS A 92 8.75 9.47 2.79
N ALA A 93 9.76 8.61 2.65
CA ALA A 93 10.76 8.39 3.68
C ALA A 93 11.71 9.59 3.79
N ASP A 94 12.14 10.14 2.64
CA ASP A 94 13.02 11.32 2.58
C ASP A 94 12.37 12.57 3.16
N ALA A 95 11.08 12.76 2.89
CA ALA A 95 10.32 13.91 3.40
C ALA A 95 9.91 13.78 4.87
N CYS A 96 10.08 12.61 5.50
CA CYS A 96 9.58 12.37 6.85
C CYS A 96 10.49 13.00 7.92
N PRO A 97 9.99 13.91 8.78
CA PRO A 97 10.82 14.55 9.81
C PRO A 97 11.30 13.58 10.90
N VAL A 98 10.62 12.45 11.05
CA VAL A 98 10.96 11.38 12.01
C VAL A 98 11.45 10.10 11.32
N ARG A 99 11.80 10.19 10.02
CA ARG A 99 12.44 9.12 9.24
C ARG A 99 11.73 7.76 9.26
N ILE A 100 10.41 7.76 9.14
CA ILE A 100 9.61 6.53 8.99
C ILE A 100 9.86 5.92 7.61
N ASP A 101 10.31 4.67 7.56
CA ASP A 101 10.53 3.94 6.30
C ASP A 101 9.23 3.30 5.78
N ILE A 102 8.34 4.14 5.25
CA ILE A 102 7.07 3.71 4.65
C ILE A 102 7.27 2.72 3.48
N PRO A 103 8.20 2.93 2.53
CA PRO A 103 8.43 2.00 1.43
C PRO A 103 8.75 0.58 1.90
N LYS A 104 9.62 0.43 2.91
CA LYS A 104 9.95 -0.87 3.49
C LYS A 104 8.74 -1.55 4.11
N MET A 105 7.95 -0.81 4.89
CA MET A 105 6.73 -1.35 5.49
C MET A 105 5.68 -1.72 4.43
N LEU A 106 5.60 -1.02 3.31
CA LEU A 106 4.73 -1.39 2.19
C LEU A 106 5.17 -2.69 1.49
N ILE A 107 6.47 -2.94 1.36
CA ILE A 107 6.98 -4.21 0.84
C ILE A 107 6.56 -5.36 1.74
N GLU A 108 6.69 -5.17 3.05
CA GLU A 108 6.28 -6.18 4.02
C GLU A 108 4.76 -6.41 4.01
N LEU A 109 3.98 -5.35 3.91
CA LEU A 109 2.54 -5.45 3.75
C LEU A 109 2.16 -6.23 2.47
N ARG A 110 2.86 -5.98 1.36
CA ARG A 110 2.66 -6.76 0.11
C ARG A 110 3.01 -8.24 0.31
N ARG A 111 4.08 -8.55 1.05
CA ARG A 111 4.45 -9.93 1.40
C ARG A 111 3.33 -10.60 2.20
N GLN A 112 2.82 -9.91 3.22
CA GLN A 112 1.73 -10.41 4.04
C GLN A 112 0.46 -10.67 3.22
N VAL A 113 0.09 -9.75 2.30
CA VAL A 113 -1.06 -9.90 1.40
C VAL A 113 -0.94 -11.15 0.51
N ASP A 114 0.27 -11.45 0.02
CA ASP A 114 0.53 -12.64 -0.80
C ASP A 114 0.48 -13.94 0.03
N GLU A 115 1.10 -13.93 1.21
CA GLU A 115 1.13 -15.07 2.13
C GLU A 115 -0.26 -15.45 2.65
N GLU A 116 -1.08 -14.46 2.97
CA GLU A 116 -2.49 -14.64 3.36
C GLU A 116 -3.40 -15.00 2.17
N ARG A 117 -2.86 -15.04 0.94
CA ARG A 117 -3.57 -15.40 -0.30
C ARG A 117 -4.84 -14.56 -0.51
N ILE A 118 -4.76 -13.28 -0.18
CA ILE A 118 -5.89 -12.33 -0.27
C ILE A 118 -6.37 -12.19 -1.71
N ALA A 119 -5.47 -12.28 -2.69
CA ALA A 119 -5.84 -12.24 -4.09
C ALA A 119 -6.66 -13.50 -4.51
N PRO A 120 -7.72 -13.31 -5.33
CA PRO A 120 -8.47 -14.41 -5.93
C PRO A 120 -7.57 -15.46 -6.58
N TRP A 121 -7.97 -16.73 -6.49
CA TRP A 121 -7.21 -17.84 -7.06
C TRP A 121 -6.84 -17.65 -8.55
N PRO A 122 -7.75 -17.19 -9.45
CA PRO A 122 -7.40 -16.99 -10.86
C PRO A 122 -6.29 -15.96 -11.05
N GLU A 123 -6.35 -14.85 -10.31
CA GLU A 123 -5.35 -13.78 -10.34
C GLU A 123 -3.97 -14.34 -9.96
N ARG A 124 -3.90 -15.11 -8.85
CA ARG A 124 -2.65 -15.72 -8.39
C ARG A 124 -2.06 -16.70 -9.40
N VAL A 125 -2.89 -17.50 -10.06
CA VAL A 125 -2.43 -18.45 -11.09
C VAL A 125 -1.88 -17.69 -12.31
N VAL A 126 -2.58 -16.67 -12.78
CA VAL A 126 -2.14 -15.85 -13.92
C VAL A 126 -0.81 -15.17 -13.61
N PHE A 127 -0.68 -14.49 -12.47
CA PHE A 127 0.57 -13.82 -12.10
C PHE A 127 1.72 -14.81 -11.86
N LYS A 128 1.45 -15.98 -11.28
CA LYS A 128 2.49 -17.01 -11.09
C LYS A 128 2.97 -17.59 -12.42
N ALA A 129 2.06 -17.88 -13.35
CA ALA A 129 2.40 -18.33 -14.69
C ALA A 129 3.20 -17.25 -15.45
N PHE A 130 2.76 -15.99 -15.36
CA PHE A 130 3.44 -14.85 -15.96
C PHE A 130 4.85 -14.68 -15.41
N ALA A 131 5.02 -14.70 -14.09
CA ALA A 131 6.33 -14.64 -13.43
C ALA A 131 7.24 -15.79 -13.89
N HIS A 132 6.72 -17.02 -14.00
CA HIS A 132 7.47 -18.17 -14.48
C HIS A 132 7.92 -18.00 -15.94
N ILE A 133 7.04 -17.53 -16.83
CA ILE A 133 7.37 -17.28 -18.24
C ILE A 133 8.44 -16.21 -18.37
N LEU A 134 8.32 -15.10 -17.64
CA LEU A 134 9.28 -13.99 -17.67
C LEU A 134 10.65 -14.37 -17.10
N ALA A 135 10.68 -15.23 -16.06
CA ALA A 135 11.92 -15.69 -15.45
C ALA A 135 12.74 -16.66 -16.33
N HIS A 136 12.12 -17.27 -17.35
CA HIS A 136 12.76 -18.28 -18.21
C HIS A 136 12.97 -17.75 -19.64
N PRO A 137 14.22 -17.48 -20.08
CA PRO A 137 14.51 -16.85 -21.37
C PRO A 137 13.98 -17.59 -22.60
N VAL A 138 13.83 -18.92 -22.52
CA VAL A 138 13.29 -19.76 -23.61
C VAL A 138 11.78 -19.59 -23.71
N LEU A 139 11.06 -19.67 -22.58
CA LEU A 139 9.62 -19.49 -22.52
C LEU A 139 9.22 -18.07 -22.92
N TYR A 140 9.95 -17.06 -22.43
CA TYR A 140 9.75 -15.67 -22.84
C TYR A 140 9.92 -15.48 -24.35
N ARG A 141 11.00 -16.01 -24.94
CA ARG A 141 11.24 -15.90 -26.40
C ARG A 141 10.18 -16.62 -27.22
N LEU A 142 9.74 -17.80 -26.78
CA LEU A 142 8.66 -18.54 -27.44
C LEU A 142 7.33 -17.76 -27.33
N GLY A 143 6.99 -17.30 -26.13
CA GLY A 143 5.80 -16.48 -25.87
C GLY A 143 5.78 -15.22 -26.71
N ALA A 144 6.91 -14.51 -26.83
CA ALA A 144 7.04 -13.33 -27.68
C ALA A 144 6.87 -13.64 -29.18
N ARG A 145 7.36 -14.79 -29.67
CA ARG A 145 7.14 -15.23 -31.07
C ARG A 145 5.68 -15.59 -31.34
N ILE A 146 5.05 -16.29 -30.41
CA ILE A 146 3.61 -16.63 -30.48
C ILE A 146 2.80 -15.35 -30.47
N GLY A 147 3.07 -14.43 -29.52
CA GLY A 147 2.45 -13.11 -29.45
C GLY A 147 2.62 -12.32 -30.75
N ARG A 148 3.83 -12.31 -31.33
CA ARG A 148 4.10 -11.66 -32.63
C ARG A 148 3.28 -12.24 -33.78
N THR A 149 2.96 -13.53 -33.72
CA THR A 149 2.19 -14.21 -34.77
C THR A 149 0.69 -14.00 -34.57
N LEU A 150 0.21 -14.10 -33.33
CA LEU A 150 -1.19 -13.86 -32.95
C LEU A 150 -1.63 -12.40 -33.12
N GLN A 151 -0.71 -11.43 -32.98
CA GLN A 151 -1.05 -10.02 -33.20
C GLN A 151 -1.18 -9.66 -34.69
N ARG A 152 -0.66 -10.48 -35.64
CA ARG A 152 -0.71 -10.20 -37.08
C ARG A 152 -2.11 -9.85 -37.62
N PRO A 153 -3.20 -10.56 -37.29
CA PRO A 153 -4.55 -10.19 -37.74
C PRO A 153 -5.06 -8.85 -37.18
N PHE A 154 -4.51 -8.37 -36.07
CA PHE A 154 -4.92 -7.12 -35.41
C PHE A 154 -4.01 -5.93 -35.76
N VAL A 155 -2.87 -6.16 -36.39
CA VAL A 155 -1.93 -5.12 -36.84
C VAL A 155 -2.28 -4.70 -38.27
N ARG A 156 -2.72 -3.45 -38.45
CA ARG A 156 -2.89 -2.80 -39.77
C ARG A 156 -1.94 -1.61 -39.86
N ASP A 157 -1.15 -1.52 -40.93
CA ASP A 157 -0.15 -0.45 -41.15
C ASP A 157 0.89 -0.31 -40.03
N GLY A 158 1.31 -1.42 -39.43
CA GLY A 158 2.29 -1.42 -38.34
C GLY A 158 1.77 -0.85 -37.00
N ARG A 159 0.47 -0.54 -36.92
CA ARG A 159 -0.19 -0.06 -35.70
C ARG A 159 -1.35 -0.99 -35.32
N ILE A 160 -1.51 -1.23 -34.03
CA ILE A 160 -2.69 -1.89 -33.48
C ILE A 160 -3.71 -0.78 -33.25
N ARG A 161 -4.78 -0.72 -34.06
CA ARG A 161 -5.78 0.36 -33.99
C ARG A 161 -6.79 0.17 -32.86
N ALA A 162 -7.01 -1.06 -32.40
CA ALA A 162 -7.88 -1.40 -31.28
C ALA A 162 -7.39 -2.68 -30.62
N LEU A 163 -7.26 -2.69 -29.30
CA LEU A 163 -7.09 -3.90 -28.50
C LEU A 163 -8.47 -4.32 -27.99
N PRO A 164 -8.82 -5.61 -28.02
CA PRO A 164 -10.08 -6.05 -27.44
C PRO A 164 -9.98 -5.84 -25.93
N SER A 165 -10.72 -4.84 -25.40
CA SER A 165 -10.88 -4.42 -23.99
C SER A 165 -10.32 -3.05 -23.56
N PHE A 166 -9.88 -2.18 -24.49
CA PHE A 166 -9.70 -0.74 -24.22
C PHE A 166 -10.32 0.11 -25.33
#